data_AF-A0A0N4VZZ0-F1
#
_entry.id   AF-A0A0N4VZZ0-F1
#
_cell.length_a   1.000
_cell.length_b   1.000
_cell.length_c   1.000
_cell.angle_alpha   90.00
_cell.angle_beta   90.00
_cell.angle_gamma   90.00
#
_symmetry.space_group_name_H-M   'P 1'
#
loop_
_entity.id
_entity.type
_entity.pdbx_description
1 polymer ?
#
loop_
_entity_poly.entity_id
_entity_poly.type
_entity_poly.pdbx_seq_one_letter_code
_entity_poly.pdbx_strand_id
1 'polypeptide(L)'
;MLCYSFQSSVIEKRSTPPYPEERVGQKLIVKVMRLSVDPFFEPLFGSIAIYDAKARRKVTENFYFDVNPEEIRRMVDKSHSFAEATERCSQAAFSLSCPLSDLFIVIKVGLP
;
A
#
# COMPACT_ATOMS: atom_id res chain seq x y z
N MET A 1 15.69 62.60 -14.63
CA MET A 1 16.64 61.46 -14.62
C MET A 1 16.37 60.65 -13.35
N LEU A 2 15.57 59.59 -13.45
CA LEU A 2 15.49 58.55 -12.43
C LEU A 2 15.77 57.24 -13.15
N CYS A 3 16.92 56.64 -12.84
CA CYS A 3 17.31 55.32 -13.31
C CYS A 3 16.35 54.28 -12.73
N TYR A 4 15.55 53.64 -13.59
CA TYR A 4 14.97 52.34 -13.27
C TYR A 4 16.02 51.28 -13.55
N SER A 5 16.74 50.86 -12.51
CA SER A 5 17.52 49.63 -12.53
C SER A 5 16.56 48.45 -12.54
N PHE A 6 16.24 47.93 -13.73
CA PHE A 6 15.51 46.68 -13.88
C PHE A 6 16.46 45.53 -13.50
N GLN A 7 16.42 45.14 -12.22
CA GLN A 7 17.02 43.87 -11.80
C GLN A 7 16.30 42.76 -12.57
N SER A 8 17.02 42.14 -13.51
CA SER A 8 16.61 40.91 -14.18
C SER A 8 16.52 39.81 -13.12
N SER A 9 15.35 39.64 -12.53
CA SER A 9 15.04 38.46 -11.72
C SER A 9 15.06 37.24 -12.64
N VAL A 10 15.88 36.25 -12.31
CA VAL A 10 15.92 34.97 -13.02
C VAL A 10 14.58 34.28 -12.78
N ILE A 11 13.65 34.42 -13.72
CA ILE A 11 12.35 33.76 -13.68
C ILE A 11 12.58 32.29 -14.04
N GLU A 12 12.50 31.39 -13.05
CA GLU A 12 12.49 29.94 -13.29
C GLU A 12 11.24 29.56 -14.09
N LYS A 13 11.40 29.34 -15.39
CA LYS A 13 10.32 28.82 -16.24
C LYS A 13 10.23 27.32 -16.04
N ARG A 14 9.21 26.85 -15.31
CA ARG A 14 8.83 25.44 -15.31
C ARG A 14 8.38 25.03 -16.71
N SER A 15 8.92 23.94 -17.23
CA SER A 15 8.43 23.32 -18.46
C SER A 15 6.99 22.84 -18.27
N THR A 16 6.19 22.86 -19.33
CA THR A 16 4.84 22.29 -19.34
C THR A 16 4.91 20.83 -18.87
N PRO A 17 4.03 20.38 -17.95
CA PRO A 17 4.01 18.99 -17.56
C PRO A 17 3.76 18.08 -18.77
N PRO A 18 4.39 16.90 -18.84
CA PRO A 18 4.08 15.93 -19.87
C PRO A 18 2.60 15.49 -19.76
N TYR A 19 2.01 15.09 -20.89
CA TYR A 19 0.66 14.55 -20.91
C TYR A 19 0.60 13.28 -20.02
N PRO A 20 -0.48 13.05 -19.26
CA PRO A 20 -0.60 11.83 -18.47
C PRO A 20 -0.61 10.60 -19.39
N GLU A 21 0.41 9.76 -19.26
CA GLU A 21 0.50 8.48 -19.96
C GLU A 21 -0.02 7.36 -19.07
N GLU A 22 -0.92 6.54 -19.60
CA GLU A 22 -1.31 5.30 -18.94
C GLU A 22 -0.13 4.33 -18.99
N ARG A 23 0.42 4.01 -17.82
CA ARG A 23 1.49 3.03 -17.72
C ARG A 23 0.88 1.63 -17.80
N VAL A 24 1.06 0.97 -18.95
CA VAL A 24 0.64 -0.42 -19.16
C VAL A 24 1.51 -1.33 -18.30
N GLY A 25 0.95 -1.72 -17.17
CA GLY A 25 1.62 -2.49 -16.12
C GLY A 25 1.08 -3.91 -15.97
N GLN A 26 1.70 -4.68 -15.08
CA GLN A 26 1.15 -5.96 -14.62
C GLN A 26 0.15 -5.72 -13.49
N LYS A 27 -0.93 -6.51 -13.46
CA LYS A 27 -1.90 -6.52 -12.36
C LYS A 27 -1.84 -7.85 -11.64
N LEU A 28 -1.66 -7.81 -10.31
CA LEU A 28 -1.67 -8.98 -9.45
C LEU A 28 -2.87 -8.91 -8.52
N ILE A 29 -3.68 -9.96 -8.46
CA ILE A 29 -4.77 -10.09 -7.49
C ILE A 29 -4.38 -11.13 -6.46
N VAL A 30 -4.35 -10.74 -5.19
CA VAL A 30 -4.00 -11.60 -4.06
C VAL A 30 -5.20 -11.72 -3.14
N LYS A 31 -5.64 -12.96 -2.84
CA LYS A 31 -6.71 -13.22 -1.89
C LYS A 31 -6.18 -14.06 -0.73
N VAL A 32 -6.36 -13.56 0.49
CA VAL A 32 -6.06 -14.29 1.73
C VAL A 32 -7.24 -15.18 2.04
N MET A 33 -6.99 -16.49 2.17
CA MET A 33 -8.04 -17.46 2.46
C MET A 33 -8.15 -17.77 3.95
N ARG A 34 -7.02 -17.87 4.64
CA ARG A 34 -6.94 -18.17 6.07
C ARG A 34 -5.63 -17.66 6.64
N LEU A 35 -5.66 -17.23 7.88
CA LEU A 35 -4.49 -16.93 8.69
C LEU A 35 -4.69 -17.60 10.06
N SER A 36 -3.77 -18.49 10.44
CA SER A 36 -3.84 -19.22 11.70
C SER A 36 -2.44 -19.58 12.19
N VAL A 37 -2.23 -19.46 13.49
CA VAL A 37 -1.02 -19.88 14.20
C VAL A 37 -1.44 -20.88 15.28
N ASP A 38 -0.61 -21.86 15.57
CA ASP A 38 -0.82 -22.79 16.68
C ASP A 38 0.18 -22.50 17.81
N PRO A 39 -0.27 -22.30 19.07
CA PRO A 39 -1.67 -22.28 19.51
C PRO A 39 -2.40 -20.99 19.13
N PHE A 40 -3.70 -21.09 18.85
CA PHE A 40 -4.55 -19.96 18.42
C PHE A 40 -5.33 -19.38 19.60
N PHE A 41 -4.82 -18.32 20.23
CA PHE A 41 -5.42 -17.70 21.43
C PHE A 41 -5.79 -16.22 21.26
N GLU A 42 -5.41 -15.57 20.15
CA GLU A 42 -5.65 -14.14 19.91
C GLU A 42 -6.05 -13.85 18.45
N PRO A 43 -6.78 -12.74 18.19
CA PRO A 43 -7.06 -12.26 16.83
C PRO A 43 -5.77 -11.97 16.07
N LEU A 44 -5.70 -12.44 14.83
CA LEU A 44 -4.55 -12.23 13.95
C LEU A 44 -4.87 -11.20 12.88
N PHE A 45 -4.04 -10.17 12.81
CA PHE A 45 -4.06 -9.20 11.72
C PHE A 45 -2.80 -9.38 10.87
N GLY A 46 -2.94 -9.07 9.58
CA GLY A 46 -1.82 -9.19 8.66
C GLY A 46 -1.73 -8.04 7.69
N SER A 47 -0.54 -7.89 7.11
CA SER A 47 -0.33 -7.00 5.97
C SER A 47 0.47 -7.67 4.87
N ILE A 48 0.18 -7.26 3.62
CA ILE A 48 0.82 -7.72 2.40
C ILE A 48 1.45 -6.53 1.69
N ALA A 49 2.70 -6.68 1.25
CA ALA A 49 3.30 -5.75 0.31
C ALA A 49 4.21 -6.48 -0.68
N ILE A 50 4.34 -5.92 -1.87
CA ILE A 50 5.22 -6.43 -2.92
C ILE A 50 6.55 -5.69 -2.85
N TYR A 51 7.62 -6.45 -2.98
CA TYR A 51 8.98 -5.97 -3.01
C TYR A 51 9.67 -6.41 -4.30
N ASP A 52 10.55 -5.55 -4.79
CA ASP A 52 11.48 -5.86 -5.86
C ASP A 52 12.78 -6.39 -5.24
N ALA A 53 13.14 -7.64 -5.55
CA ALA A 53 14.33 -8.29 -5.01
C ALA A 53 15.63 -7.66 -5.54
N LYS A 54 15.64 -7.27 -6.81
CA LYS A 54 16.81 -6.65 -7.45
C LYS A 54 17.08 -5.25 -6.90
N ALA A 55 16.04 -4.43 -6.77
CA ALA A 55 16.15 -3.09 -6.20
C ALA A 55 16.11 -3.07 -4.66
N ARG A 56 15.84 -4.22 -4.02
CA ARG A 56 15.74 -4.41 -2.56
C ARG A 56 14.84 -3.38 -1.89
N ARG A 57 13.69 -3.08 -2.51
CA ARG A 57 12.76 -2.05 -2.03
C ARG A 57 11.31 -2.47 -2.15
N LYS A 58 10.47 -1.89 -1.29
CA LYS A 58 9.01 -2.01 -1.39
C LYS A 58 8.52 -1.26 -2.63
N VAL A 59 7.66 -1.88 -3.42
CA VAL A 59 7.12 -1.31 -4.65
C VAL A 59 5.60 -1.10 -4.63
N THR A 60 4.92 -1.52 -3.56
CA THR A 60 3.48 -1.25 -3.33
C THR A 60 3.23 -0.65 -1.96
N GLU A 61 2.04 -0.11 -1.76
CA GLU A 61 1.50 0.16 -0.43
C GLU A 61 1.27 -1.14 0.34
N ASN A 62 1.04 -1.01 1.65
CA ASN A 62 0.65 -2.16 2.48
C ASN A 62 -0.85 -2.39 2.32
N PHE A 63 -1.24 -3.63 2.06
CA PHE A 63 -2.62 -4.08 2.16
C PHE A 63 -2.82 -4.78 3.50
N TYR A 64 -3.63 -4.21 4.38
CA TYR A 64 -4.00 -4.83 5.65
C TYR A 64 -5.24 -5.70 5.47
N PHE A 65 -5.26 -6.86 6.12
CA PHE A 65 -6.36 -7.82 6.01
C PHE A 65 -6.71 -8.44 7.36
N ASP A 66 -8.00 -8.73 7.51
CA ASP A 66 -8.56 -9.47 8.64
C ASP A 66 -9.39 -10.66 8.11
N VAL A 67 -8.92 -11.88 8.42
CA VAL A 67 -9.61 -13.14 8.12
C VAL A 67 -9.95 -13.93 9.39
N ASN A 68 -10.07 -13.24 10.53
CA ASN A 68 -10.46 -13.86 11.79
C ASN A 68 -11.89 -14.42 11.71
N PRO A 69 -12.14 -15.60 12.30
CA PRO A 69 -13.50 -16.12 12.49
C PRO A 69 -14.35 -15.15 13.32
N GLU A 70 -15.67 -15.14 13.12
CA GLU A 70 -16.59 -14.27 13.86
C GLU A 70 -16.49 -14.45 15.39
N GLU A 71 -16.18 -15.66 15.86
CA GLU A 71 -16.01 -15.96 17.29
C GLU A 71 -14.86 -15.17 17.93
N ILE A 72 -13.73 -15.06 17.22
CA ILE A 72 -12.55 -14.33 17.68
C ILE A 72 -12.75 -12.82 17.54
N ARG A 73 -13.46 -12.38 16.50
CA ARG A 73 -13.79 -10.96 16.30
C ARG A 73 -14.60 -10.37 17.46
N ARG A 74 -15.51 -11.15 18.05
CA ARG A 74 -16.26 -10.74 19.25
C ARG A 74 -15.37 -10.41 20.46
N MET A 75 -14.13 -10.89 20.49
CA MET A 75 -13.15 -10.52 21.52
C MET A 75 -12.65 -9.08 21.35
N VAL A 76 -12.67 -8.54 20.12
CA VAL A 76 -12.18 -7.20 19.75
C VAL A 76 -13.29 -6.14 19.82
N ASP A 77 -14.54 -6.53 19.53
CA ASP A 77 -15.71 -5.64 19.43
C ASP A 77 -16.10 -4.89 20.72
N LYS A 78 -15.56 -5.27 21.89
CA LYS A 78 -15.84 -4.54 23.15
C LYS A 78 -15.14 -3.18 23.25
N SER A 79 -14.13 -2.91 22.43
CA SER A 79 -13.33 -1.67 22.52
C SER A 79 -13.21 -0.89 21.21
N HIS A 80 -13.49 -1.50 20.06
CA HIS A 80 -13.35 -0.87 18.75
C HIS A 80 -14.71 -0.64 18.07
N SER A 81 -15.34 0.50 18.39
CA SER A 81 -16.59 0.96 17.76
C SER A 81 -16.42 1.46 16.31
N PHE A 82 -15.25 1.26 15.69
CA PHE A 82 -14.93 1.82 14.37
C PHE A 82 -13.93 0.95 13.58
N ALA A 83 -14.18 -0.36 13.48
CA ALA A 83 -13.49 -1.16 12.47
C ALA A 83 -14.05 -0.76 11.08
N GLU A 84 -13.38 0.17 10.41
CA GLU A 84 -13.76 0.65 9.09
C GLU A 84 -13.81 -0.52 8.10
N ALA A 85 -14.74 -0.46 7.13
CA ALA A 85 -14.98 -1.54 6.17
C ALA A 85 -13.72 -2.00 5.39
N THR A 86 -12.69 -1.16 5.32
CA THR A 86 -11.38 -1.43 4.71
C THR A 86 -10.62 -2.57 5.39
N GLU A 87 -10.73 -2.71 6.72
CA GLU A 87 -10.03 -3.76 7.48
C GLU A 87 -10.60 -5.16 7.23
N ARG A 88 -11.84 -5.24 6.73
CA ARG A 88 -12.55 -6.49 6.43
C ARG A 88 -12.21 -7.09 5.08
N CYS A 89 -11.31 -6.46 4.33
CA CYS A 89 -10.96 -6.92 3.00
C CYS A 89 -9.96 -8.09 3.08
N SER A 90 -10.26 -9.18 2.37
CA SER A 90 -9.36 -10.34 2.21
C SER A 90 -8.67 -10.36 0.84
N GLN A 91 -8.98 -9.41 -0.05
CA GLN A 91 -8.48 -9.40 -1.42
C GLN A 91 -7.86 -8.05 -1.78
N ALA A 92 -6.68 -8.08 -2.38
CA ALA A 92 -5.98 -6.91 -2.89
C ALA A 92 -5.75 -7.04 -4.39
N ALA A 93 -5.87 -5.91 -5.09
CA ALA A 93 -5.42 -5.78 -6.46
C ALA A 93 -4.24 -4.80 -6.52
N PHE A 94 -3.07 -5.28 -6.89
CA PHE A 94 -1.86 -4.49 -7.05
C PHE A 94 -1.63 -4.19 -8.54
N SER A 95 -1.44 -2.91 -8.87
CA SER A 95 -1.08 -2.47 -10.22
C SER A 95 0.38 -2.01 -10.22
N LEU A 96 1.21 -2.65 -11.04
CA LEU A 96 2.65 -2.40 -11.10
C LEU A 96 2.98 -1.59 -12.36
N SER A 97 3.39 -0.34 -12.20
CA SER A 97 3.56 0.61 -13.30
C SER A 97 4.67 0.29 -14.31
N CYS A 98 5.53 -0.68 -14.03
CA CYS A 98 6.63 -1.09 -14.90
C CYS A 98 6.77 -2.62 -14.89
N PRO A 99 7.29 -3.26 -15.95
CA PRO A 99 7.63 -4.68 -15.92
C PRO A 99 8.78 -4.91 -14.93
N LEU A 100 8.46 -5.48 -13.78
CA LEU A 100 9.43 -5.89 -12.77
C LEU A 100 9.59 -7.41 -12.87
N SER A 101 10.82 -7.88 -13.04
CA SER A 101 11.11 -9.30 -13.33
C SER A 101 11.31 -10.17 -12.10
N ASP A 102 11.60 -9.56 -10.94
CA ASP A 102 11.99 -10.28 -9.72
C ASP A 102 11.27 -9.71 -8.50
N LEU A 103 10.06 -10.21 -8.27
CA LEU A 103 9.13 -9.73 -7.26
C LEU A 103 8.88 -10.81 -6.20
N PHE A 104 8.77 -10.38 -4.95
CA PHE A 104 8.34 -11.23 -3.85
C PHE A 104 7.29 -10.53 -2.98
N ILE A 105 6.43 -11.34 -2.38
CA ILE A 105 5.40 -10.87 -1.46
C ILE A 105 5.93 -11.03 -0.05
N VAL A 106 5.85 -9.94 0.73
CA VAL A 106 6.10 -9.97 2.17
C VAL A 106 4.76 -9.97 2.89
N ILE A 107 4.55 -10.99 3.70
CA ILE A 107 3.41 -11.10 4.62
C ILE A 107 3.93 -10.84 6.02
N LYS A 108 3.38 -9.83 6.70
CA LYS A 108 3.62 -9.60 8.12
C LYS A 108 2.39 -10.02 8.90
N VAL A 109 2.60 -10.79 9.96
CA VAL A 109 1.56 -11.26 10.87
C VAL A 109 1.85 -10.68 12.25
N GLY A 110 0.84 -10.08 12.87
CA GLY A 110 0.97 -9.49 14.21
C GLY A 110 0.19 -8.19 14.36
N LEU A 111 -0.04 -7.81 15.62
CA LEU A 111 -0.68 -6.54 16.00
C LEU A 111 0.22 -5.35 15.60
N PRO A 112 -0.34 -4.26 15.05
CA PRO A 112 0.37 -2.98 14.98
C PRO A 112 0.65 -2.40 16.38
#